data_AF-A0A8X6XGU0-F1
#
_entry.id   AF-A0A8X6XGU0-F1
#
_cell.length_a   1.000
_cell.length_b   1.000
_cell.length_c   1.000
_cell.angle_alpha   90.00
_cell.angle_beta   90.00
_cell.angle_gamma   90.00
#
_symmetry.space_group_name_H-M   'P 1'
#
loop_
_entity.id
_entity.type
_entity.pdbx_description
1 polymer ?
#
loop_
_entity_poly.entity_id
_entity_poly.type
_entity_poly.pdbx_seq_one_letter_code
_entity_poly.pdbx_strand_id
1 'polypeptide(L)'
;MCPVDLNFSSKSQNWAYIKIEGQWNPEELSFHDFARIAFLMNLQAIRYPLSQVTGIKSIIDCKDTGLRHLKYCTPQNILLLYHVAIECFPANFVDVHIVNPSFLVNLLWRMGKPIVPEFVSKLFIFHSSTEELFNYFPASLIPQEYGGDLEDYYMSEWLTNAKEQHKIYPEGGQRNIC
;
A
#
# COMPACT_ATOMS: atom_id res chain seq x y z
N MET A 1 9.32 9.85 -4.21
CA MET A 1 8.40 8.99 -4.99
C MET A 1 8.45 7.61 -4.33
N CYS A 2 7.34 7.11 -3.78
CA CYS A 2 7.32 5.94 -2.87
C CYS A 2 7.81 4.65 -3.58
N PRO A 3 8.77 3.91 -3.03
CA PRO A 3 9.12 2.58 -3.51
C PRO A 3 8.06 1.56 -3.11
N VAL A 4 7.59 0.79 -4.08
CA VAL A 4 6.76 -0.42 -3.88
C VAL A 4 7.59 -1.62 -4.30
N ASP A 5 7.80 -2.54 -3.37
CA ASP A 5 8.23 -3.88 -3.72
C ASP A 5 7.03 -4.77 -4.01
N LEU A 6 7.09 -5.54 -5.09
CA LEU A 6 6.25 -6.72 -5.28
C LEU A 6 7.15 -7.97 -5.33
N ASN A 7 8.02 -8.15 -4.34
CA ASN A 7 8.77 -9.39 -4.17
C ASN A 7 7.82 -10.52 -3.75
N PHE A 8 7.19 -11.14 -4.75
CA PHE A 8 6.47 -12.39 -4.64
C PHE A 8 7.49 -13.54 -4.55
N SER A 9 8.23 -13.62 -3.45
CA SER A 9 9.12 -14.74 -3.19
C SER A 9 8.29 -15.98 -2.88
N SER A 10 8.33 -16.94 -3.82
CA SER A 10 7.72 -18.26 -3.65
C SER A 10 8.35 -18.98 -2.47
N LYS A 11 7.55 -19.35 -1.46
CA LYS A 11 7.50 -20.73 -0.93
C LYS A 11 6.58 -20.97 0.28
N SER A 12 5.93 -19.98 0.87
CA SER A 12 4.95 -20.31 1.94
C SER A 12 3.92 -19.23 2.27
N GLN A 13 3.87 -18.10 1.57
CA GLN A 13 2.98 -17.02 2.00
C GLN A 13 2.28 -16.29 0.86
N ASN A 14 1.06 -15.89 1.19
CA ASN A 14 -0.12 -15.76 0.36
C ASN A 14 -0.62 -14.31 0.45
N TRP A 15 0.16 -13.31 0.06
CA TRP A 15 -0.31 -11.92 0.06
C TRP A 15 0.61 -11.03 -0.79
N ALA A 16 0.07 -9.95 -1.36
CA ALA A 16 0.88 -8.90 -1.98
C ALA A 16 1.31 -7.90 -0.91
N TYR A 17 2.55 -7.43 -1.01
CA TYR A 17 3.15 -6.36 -0.20
C TYR A 17 3.08 -5.03 -0.94
N ILE A 18 2.74 -3.93 -0.27
CA ILE A 18 2.89 -2.58 -0.83
C ILE A 18 3.48 -1.69 0.25
N LYS A 19 4.66 -1.13 -0.02
CA LYS A 19 5.26 -0.07 0.81
C LYS A 19 4.82 1.30 0.32
N ILE A 20 4.30 2.14 1.19
CA ILE A 20 4.04 3.55 0.88
C ILE A 20 4.84 4.41 1.83
N GLU A 21 5.87 5.09 1.30
CA GLU A 21 6.69 6.03 2.08
C GLU A 21 6.08 7.43 2.14
N GLY A 22 6.31 8.15 3.24
CA GLY A 22 5.96 9.57 3.39
C GLY A 22 6.72 10.57 2.50
N GLN A 23 7.42 10.11 1.45
CA GLN A 23 8.24 10.95 0.55
C GLN A 23 7.48 11.58 -0.62
N TRP A 24 6.15 11.58 -0.59
CA TRP A 24 5.35 12.29 -1.59
C TRP A 24 5.49 13.81 -1.39
N ASN A 25 5.92 14.55 -2.43
CA ASN A 25 5.88 16.02 -2.39
C ASN A 25 4.57 16.52 -3.04
N PRO A 26 3.63 17.11 -2.27
CA PRO A 26 2.37 17.60 -2.83
C PRO A 26 2.50 18.80 -3.76
N GLU A 27 3.65 19.46 -3.79
CA GLU A 27 3.94 20.59 -4.70
C GLU A 27 4.40 20.11 -6.07
N GLU A 28 5.02 18.93 -6.15
CA GLU A 28 5.48 18.33 -7.40
C GLU A 28 4.47 17.35 -8.00
N LEU A 29 3.72 16.65 -7.14
CA LEU A 29 2.73 15.67 -7.54
C LEU A 29 1.41 15.97 -6.82
N SER A 30 0.33 16.18 -7.58
CA SER A 30 -0.97 16.46 -6.98
C SER A 30 -1.48 15.29 -6.14
N PHE A 31 -2.35 15.56 -5.15
CA PHE A 31 -2.99 14.49 -4.37
C PHE A 31 -3.77 13.51 -5.26
N HIS A 32 -4.45 14.01 -6.30
CA HIS A 32 -5.19 13.17 -7.22
C HIS A 32 -4.27 12.25 -8.02
N ASP A 33 -3.11 12.72 -8.46
CA ASP A 33 -2.15 11.89 -9.19
C ASP A 33 -1.46 10.91 -8.26
N PHE A 34 -1.16 11.30 -7.02
CA PHE A 34 -0.70 10.38 -5.98
C PHE A 34 -1.73 9.25 -5.74
N ALA A 35 -3.01 9.59 -5.57
CA ALA A 35 -4.08 8.62 -5.40
C ALA A 35 -4.25 7.70 -6.63
N ARG A 36 -4.11 8.24 -7.84
CA ARG A 36 -4.10 7.45 -9.09
C ARG A 36 -2.93 6.48 -9.15
N ILE A 37 -1.73 6.91 -8.77
CA ILE A 37 -0.56 6.03 -8.71
C ILE A 37 -0.80 4.93 -7.68
N ALA A 38 -1.28 5.26 -6.48
CA ALA A 38 -1.66 4.27 -5.47
C ALA A 38 -2.69 3.26 -6.01
N PHE A 39 -3.69 3.72 -6.73
CA PHE A 39 -4.67 2.86 -7.38
C PHE A 39 -4.04 1.94 -8.44
N LEU A 40 -3.18 2.47 -9.31
CA LEU A 40 -2.46 1.68 -10.33
C LEU A 40 -1.53 0.63 -9.69
N MET A 41 -0.88 0.95 -8.58
CA MET A 41 -0.03 0.02 -7.84
C MET A 41 -0.84 -1.17 -7.32
N ASN A 42 -2.04 -0.89 -6.79
CA ASN A 42 -2.97 -1.93 -6.37
C ASN A 42 -3.51 -2.75 -7.55
N LEU A 43 -3.84 -2.11 -8.69
CA LEU A 43 -4.26 -2.82 -9.92
C LEU A 43 -3.21 -3.82 -10.38
N GLN A 44 -1.94 -3.42 -10.30
CA GLN A 44 -0.83 -4.30 -10.65
C GLN A 44 -0.69 -5.45 -9.66
N ALA A 45 -0.86 -5.21 -8.34
CA ALA A 45 -0.79 -6.24 -7.32
C ALA A 45 -1.84 -7.35 -7.54
N ILE A 46 -3.06 -7.01 -7.94
CA ILE A 46 -4.11 -8.00 -8.24
C ILE A 46 -3.95 -8.70 -9.59
N ARG A 47 -2.96 -8.35 -10.43
CA ARG A 47 -2.68 -9.17 -11.63
C ARG A 47 -2.17 -10.55 -11.26
N TYR A 48 -1.61 -10.71 -10.06
CA TYR A 48 -1.19 -12.00 -9.56
C TYR A 48 -2.39 -12.77 -8.96
N PRO A 49 -2.72 -13.98 -9.46
CA PRO A 49 -3.90 -14.73 -8.99
C PRO A 49 -3.90 -14.99 -7.49
N LEU A 50 -2.73 -15.20 -6.89
CA LEU A 50 -2.63 -15.44 -5.45
C LEU A 50 -3.14 -14.24 -4.66
N SER A 51 -2.79 -13.02 -5.07
CA SER A 51 -3.22 -11.79 -4.41
C SER A 51 -4.74 -11.59 -4.47
N GLN A 52 -5.40 -12.07 -5.53
CA GLN A 52 -6.86 -12.04 -5.63
C GLN A 52 -7.53 -13.00 -4.63
N VAL A 53 -6.95 -14.18 -4.42
CA VAL A 53 -7.51 -15.21 -3.52
C VAL A 53 -7.20 -14.92 -2.06
N THR A 54 -6.02 -14.35 -1.81
CA THR A 54 -5.44 -14.30 -0.47
C THR A 54 -5.44 -12.90 0.13
N GLY A 55 -5.62 -11.89 -0.73
CA GLY A 55 -5.69 -10.49 -0.36
C GLY A 55 -4.34 -9.78 -0.34
N ILE A 56 -4.40 -8.50 0.00
CA ILE A 56 -3.27 -7.55 -0.01
C ILE A 56 -3.00 -7.09 1.42
N LYS A 57 -1.73 -7.14 1.81
CA LYS A 57 -1.23 -6.54 3.05
C LYS A 57 -0.28 -5.39 2.70
N SER A 58 -0.45 -4.23 3.32
CA SER A 58 0.36 -3.06 3.01
C SER A 58 1.11 -2.56 4.24
N ILE A 59 2.32 -2.03 4.06
CA ILE A 59 3.05 -1.27 5.09
C ILE A 59 3.12 0.19 4.64
N ILE A 60 2.60 1.09 5.45
CA ILE A 60 2.69 2.53 5.23
C ILE A 60 3.68 3.09 6.25
N ASP A 61 4.76 3.67 5.75
CA ASP A 61 5.75 4.34 6.59
C ASP A 61 5.46 5.82 6.70
N CYS A 62 5.11 6.22 7.93
CA CYS A 62 4.76 7.59 8.26
C CYS A 62 5.94 8.42 8.79
N LYS A 63 7.18 7.92 8.77
CA LYS A 63 8.37 8.62 9.32
C LYS A 63 8.51 10.06 8.83
N ASP A 64 8.34 10.29 7.53
CA ASP A 64 8.45 11.62 6.91
C ASP A 64 7.10 12.35 6.74
N THR A 65 6.04 11.84 7.38
CA THR A 65 4.70 12.42 7.26
C THR A 65 4.55 13.67 8.13
N GLY A 66 4.66 14.84 7.50
CA GLY A 66 4.45 16.14 8.12
C GLY A 66 3.13 16.83 7.75
N LEU A 67 2.92 18.03 8.30
CA LEU A 67 1.72 18.87 8.08
C LEU A 67 1.39 19.11 6.60
N ARG A 68 2.42 19.18 5.74
CA ARG A 68 2.27 19.33 4.29
C ARG A 68 1.44 18.21 3.65
N HIS A 69 1.49 16.99 4.18
CA HIS A 69 0.66 15.87 3.73
C HIS A 69 -0.67 15.82 4.48
N LEU A 70 -0.64 16.09 5.79
CA LEU A 70 -1.82 15.98 6.65
C LEU A 70 -2.96 16.93 6.25
N LYS A 71 -2.65 18.07 5.60
CA LYS A 71 -3.68 18.96 5.05
C LYS A 71 -4.60 18.29 4.01
N TYR A 72 -4.17 17.18 3.41
CA TYR A 72 -4.97 16.38 2.47
C TYR A 72 -5.77 15.27 3.15
N CYS A 73 -5.57 15.02 4.44
CA CYS A 73 -6.39 14.09 5.23
C CYS A 73 -7.74 14.72 5.62
N THR A 74 -8.43 15.31 4.65
CA THR A 74 -9.77 15.87 4.84
C THR A 74 -10.81 14.75 4.85
N PRO A 75 -11.96 14.92 5.54
CA PRO A 75 -13.05 13.94 5.51
C PRO A 75 -13.45 13.52 4.09
N GLN A 76 -13.51 14.48 3.16
CA GLN A 76 -13.87 14.24 1.76
C GLN A 76 -12.84 13.32 1.07
N ASN A 77 -11.56 13.57 1.27
CA ASN A 77 -10.50 12.75 0.68
C ASN A 77 -10.42 11.36 1.32
N ILE A 78 -10.64 11.26 2.64
CA ILE A 78 -10.69 9.97 3.35
C ILE A 78 -11.83 9.11 2.79
N LEU A 79 -13.03 9.68 2.64
CA LEU A 79 -14.17 8.99 2.05
C LEU A 79 -13.90 8.59 0.61
N LEU A 80 -13.32 9.47 -0.20
CA LEU A 80 -12.93 9.15 -1.58
C LEU A 80 -11.97 7.96 -1.63
N LEU A 81 -10.90 7.97 -0.84
CA LEU A 81 -9.93 6.86 -0.79
C LEU A 81 -10.59 5.57 -0.31
N TYR A 82 -11.49 5.65 0.68
CA TYR A 82 -12.28 4.51 1.15
C TYR A 82 -13.15 3.92 0.02
N HIS A 83 -13.99 4.73 -0.64
CA HIS A 83 -14.87 4.26 -1.71
C HIS A 83 -14.06 3.63 -2.84
N VAL A 84 -12.98 4.29 -3.25
CA VAL A 84 -12.09 3.77 -4.30
C VAL A 84 -11.47 2.45 -3.89
N ALA A 85 -10.89 2.35 -2.69
CA ALA A 85 -10.14 1.16 -2.27
C ALA A 85 -11.03 -0.02 -1.87
N ILE A 86 -12.21 0.21 -1.27
CA ILE A 86 -12.99 -0.86 -0.65
C ILE A 86 -14.26 -1.18 -1.44
N GLU A 87 -14.94 -0.19 -2.01
CA GLU A 87 -16.20 -0.42 -2.72
C GLU A 87 -16.01 -0.61 -4.22
N CYS A 88 -15.06 0.11 -4.83
CA CYS A 88 -14.85 0.09 -6.28
C CYS A 88 -13.73 -0.85 -6.72
N PHE A 89 -12.79 -1.19 -5.83
CA PHE A 89 -11.61 -1.95 -6.20
C PHE A 89 -11.82 -3.46 -6.02
N PRO A 90 -11.52 -4.30 -7.04
CA PRO A 90 -11.72 -5.75 -6.95
C PRO A 90 -10.56 -6.44 -6.22
N ALA A 91 -10.17 -5.93 -5.06
CA ALA A 91 -9.17 -6.56 -4.19
C ALA A 91 -9.67 -6.68 -2.76
N ASN A 92 -9.18 -7.73 -2.11
CA ASN A 92 -9.41 -7.92 -0.69
C ASN A 92 -8.24 -7.32 0.10
N PHE A 93 -8.43 -6.15 0.70
CA PHE A 93 -7.47 -5.58 1.64
C PHE A 93 -7.60 -6.28 2.98
N VAL A 94 -6.52 -6.91 3.44
CA VAL A 94 -6.52 -7.71 4.67
C VAL A 94 -6.01 -6.88 5.84
N ASP A 95 -4.76 -6.41 5.75
CA ASP A 95 -4.12 -5.64 6.80
C ASP A 95 -3.36 -4.44 6.22
N VAL A 96 -3.47 -3.28 6.88
CA VAL A 96 -2.73 -2.05 6.58
C VAL A 96 -1.91 -1.69 7.81
N HIS A 97 -0.62 -1.99 7.75
CA HIS A 97 0.33 -1.79 8.83
C HIS A 97 0.93 -0.39 8.77
N ILE A 98 0.72 0.42 9.79
CA ILE A 98 1.26 1.77 9.90
C ILE A 98 2.48 1.74 10.81
N VAL A 99 3.64 2.10 10.26
CA VAL A 99 4.91 2.19 11.01
C VAL A 99 5.39 3.63 11.09
N ASN A 100 6.16 3.93 12.14
CA ASN A 100 6.65 5.26 12.46
C ASN A 100 5.58 6.38 12.44
N PRO A 101 4.35 6.17 12.99
CA PRO A 101 3.35 7.22 12.99
C PRO A 101 3.74 8.35 13.95
N SER A 102 3.74 9.59 13.45
CA SER A 102 3.89 10.75 14.32
C SER A 102 2.67 10.91 15.25
N PHE A 103 2.83 11.68 16.33
CA PHE A 103 1.71 12.02 17.22
C PHE A 103 0.51 12.59 16.45
N LEU A 104 0.76 13.43 15.44
CA LEU A 104 -0.28 14.05 14.63
C LEU A 104 -1.01 13.03 13.75
N VAL A 105 -0.30 12.06 13.17
CA VAL A 105 -0.92 10.97 12.39
C VAL A 105 -1.86 10.15 13.29
N ASN A 106 -1.41 9.78 14.49
CA ASN A 106 -2.22 9.06 15.46
C ASN A 106 -3.48 9.84 15.87
N LEU A 107 -3.35 11.15 16.10
CA LEU A 107 -4.47 12.01 16.44
C LEU A 107 -5.49 12.07 15.30
N LEU A 108 -5.04 12.29 14.07
CA LEU A 108 -5.90 12.35 12.88
C LEU A 108 -6.61 11.02 12.64
N TRP A 109 -5.94 9.89 12.81
CA TRP A 109 -6.58 8.58 12.72
C TRP A 109 -7.71 8.43 13.74
N ARG A 110 -7.47 8.80 15.01
CA ARG A 110 -8.52 8.74 16.06
C ARG A 110 -9.71 9.63 15.75
N MET A 111 -9.47 10.80 15.15
CA MET A 111 -10.53 11.73 14.74
C MET A 111 -11.27 11.26 13.47
N GLY A 112 -10.57 10.60 12.54
CA GLY A 112 -11.13 10.12 11.27
C GLY A 112 -11.82 8.76 11.39
N LYS A 113 -11.44 7.93 12.36
CA LYS A 113 -12.00 6.58 12.58
C LYS A 113 -13.54 6.54 12.60
N PRO A 114 -14.28 7.50 13.21
CA PRO A 114 -15.74 7.53 13.18
C PRO A 114 -16.37 7.76 11.79
N ILE A 115 -15.59 8.26 10.82
CA ILE A 115 -16.06 8.59 9.46
C ILE A 115 -16.05 7.35 8.57
N VAL A 116 -15.15 6.40 8.83
CA VAL A 116 -15.02 5.16 8.05
C VAL A 116 -15.82 4.02 8.70
N PRO A 117 -16.32 3.04 7.92
CA PRO A 117 -16.99 1.88 8.48
C PRO A 117 -16.09 1.10 9.46
N GLU A 118 -16.70 0.48 10.46
CA GLU A 118 -15.98 -0.23 11.52
C GLU A 118 -15.04 -1.32 10.96
N PHE A 119 -15.49 -2.08 9.95
CA PHE A 119 -14.67 -3.13 9.34
C PHE A 119 -13.41 -2.57 8.68
N VAL A 120 -13.49 -1.41 8.02
CA VAL A 120 -12.33 -0.73 7.42
C VAL A 120 -11.36 -0.31 8.50
N SER A 121 -11.86 0.25 9.60
CA SER A 121 -11.00 0.67 10.71
C SER A 121 -10.24 -0.48 11.37
N LYS A 122 -10.75 -1.72 11.27
CA LYS A 122 -10.10 -2.93 11.79
C LYS A 122 -8.96 -3.42 10.89
N LEU A 123 -8.92 -3.01 9.63
CA LEU A 123 -7.81 -3.34 8.72
C LEU A 123 -6.53 -2.58 9.10
N PHE A 124 -6.64 -1.42 9.75
CA PHE A 124 -5.49 -0.59 10.09
C PHE A 124 -4.86 -1.01 11.42
N ILE A 125 -3.59 -1.39 11.38
CA ILE A 125 -2.79 -1.82 12.52
C ILE A 125 -1.66 -0.83 12.71
N PHE A 126 -1.66 -0.11 13.84
CA PHE A 126 -0.63 0.89 14.14
C PHE A 126 0.43 0.26 15.03
N HIS A 127 1.68 0.32 14.59
CA HIS A 127 2.82 -0.25 15.30
C HIS A 127 3.57 0.79 16.12
N SER A 128 4.02 0.38 17.30
CA SER A 128 4.90 1.22 18.14
C SER A 128 6.37 1.08 17.74
N SER A 129 6.73 -0.07 17.18
CA SER A 129 8.07 -0.40 16.66
C SER A 129 7.96 -1.20 15.36
N THR A 130 8.95 -1.06 14.47
CA THR A 130 9.04 -1.89 13.26
C THR A 130 9.24 -3.36 13.57
N GLU A 131 9.76 -3.71 14.76
CA GLU A 131 9.89 -5.10 15.23
C GLU A 131 8.54 -5.82 15.33
N GLU A 132 7.44 -5.10 15.51
CA GLU A 132 6.11 -5.72 15.56
C GLU A 132 5.69 -6.31 14.20
N LEU A 133 6.30 -5.86 13.09
CA LEU A 133 6.04 -6.38 11.74
C LEU A 133 6.35 -7.87 11.63
N PHE A 134 7.33 -8.38 12.39
CA PHE A 134 7.72 -9.81 12.35
C PHE A 134 6.62 -10.75 12.88
N ASN A 135 5.60 -10.21 13.57
CA ASN A 135 4.42 -10.99 13.96
C ASN A 135 3.46 -11.23 12.79
N TYR A 136 3.57 -10.45 11.72
CA TYR A 136 2.67 -10.46 10.57
C TYR A 136 3.36 -10.88 9.28
N PHE A 137 4.66 -10.66 9.21
CA PHE A 137 5.48 -10.85 8.02
C PHE A 137 6.78 -11.60 8.36
N PRO A 138 7.27 -12.49 7.48
CA PRO A 138 8.55 -13.14 7.63
C PRO A 138 9.66 -12.13 7.34
N ALA A 139 10.82 -12.31 7.97
CA ALA A 139 11.97 -11.42 7.81
C ALA A 139 12.37 -11.20 6.33
N SER A 140 12.24 -12.24 5.50
CA SER A 140 12.55 -12.20 4.07
C SER A 140 11.69 -11.25 3.24
N LEU A 141 10.57 -10.74 3.77
CA LEU A 141 9.67 -9.80 3.10
C LEU A 141 9.65 -8.42 3.77
N ILE A 142 10.45 -8.24 4.82
CA ILE A 142 10.60 -6.96 5.51
C ILE A 142 11.89 -6.29 5.00
N PRO A 143 11.83 -5.04 4.52
CA PRO A 143 13.01 -4.25 4.18
C PRO A 143 14.09 -4.25 5.27
N GLN A 144 15.37 -4.24 4.87
CA GLN A 144 16.50 -4.16 5.82
C GLN A 144 16.42 -2.94 6.76
N GLU A 145 15.88 -1.82 6.29
CA GLU A 145 15.66 -0.61 7.08
C GLU A 145 14.68 -0.80 8.26
N TYR A 146 13.86 -1.85 8.23
CA TYR A 146 12.96 -2.25 9.32
C TYR A 146 13.48 -3.47 10.08
N GLY A 147 14.70 -3.93 9.78
CA GLY A 147 15.39 -5.04 10.41
C GLY A 147 15.21 -6.41 9.73
N GLY A 148 14.58 -6.46 8.55
CA GLY A 148 14.40 -7.72 7.80
C GLY A 148 15.54 -8.03 6.82
N ASP A 149 15.31 -8.98 5.92
CA ASP A 149 16.32 -9.50 4.98
C ASP A 149 16.09 -9.04 3.53
N LEU A 150 15.04 -8.26 3.26
CA LEU A 150 14.67 -7.85 1.90
C LEU A 150 15.61 -6.75 1.38
N GLU A 151 16.42 -7.11 0.38
CA GLU A 151 17.33 -6.23 -0.37
C GLU A 151 16.71 -5.76 -1.69
N ASP A 152 17.14 -4.58 -2.18
CA ASP A 152 16.89 -4.05 -3.53
C ASP A 152 15.42 -4.06 -4.02
N TYR A 153 14.53 -3.41 -3.26
CA TYR A 153 13.11 -3.35 -3.57
C TYR A 153 12.64 -2.09 -4.33
N TYR A 154 13.53 -1.50 -5.13
CA TYR A 154 13.31 -0.16 -5.68
C TYR A 154 12.20 -0.08 -6.73
N MET A 155 11.48 1.05 -6.71
CA MET A 155 10.34 1.32 -7.61
C MET A 155 10.65 1.16 -9.09
N SER A 156 11.90 1.39 -9.49
CA SER A 156 12.32 1.34 -10.89
C SER A 156 12.18 -0.05 -11.50
N GLU A 157 12.47 -1.10 -10.74
CA GLU A 157 12.35 -2.48 -11.23
C GLU A 157 10.87 -2.85 -11.37
N TRP A 158 10.07 -2.57 -10.33
CA TRP A 158 8.62 -2.74 -10.40
C TRP A 158 7.99 -1.97 -11.56
N LEU A 159 8.36 -0.70 -11.77
CA LEU A 159 7.84 0.12 -12.87
C LEU A 159 8.21 -0.47 -14.23
N THR A 160 9.41 -1.03 -14.35
CA THR A 160 9.87 -1.68 -15.58
C THR A 160 9.03 -2.92 -15.85
N ASN A 161 8.87 -3.79 -14.85
CA ASN A 161 8.06 -5.00 -14.91
C ASN A 161 6.58 -4.67 -15.21
N ALA A 162 6.00 -3.67 -14.55
CA ALA A 162 4.64 -3.23 -14.77
C ALA A 162 4.44 -2.69 -16.20
N LYS A 163 5.40 -1.90 -16.73
CA LYS A 163 5.36 -1.42 -18.12
C LYS A 163 5.43 -2.57 -19.12
N GLU A 164 6.28 -3.56 -18.89
CA GLU A 164 6.38 -4.74 -19.76
C GLU A 164 5.10 -5.56 -19.74
N GLN A 165 4.56 -5.84 -18.56
CA GLN A 165 3.30 -6.54 -18.42
C GLN A 165 2.12 -5.77 -19.03
N HIS A 166 2.10 -4.44 -18.93
CA HIS A 166 1.08 -3.63 -19.57
C HIS A 166 1.13 -3.71 -21.11
N LYS A 167 2.33 -3.85 -21.72
CA LYS A 167 2.45 -4.12 -23.16
C LYS A 167 1.83 -5.46 -23.56
N ILE A 168 1.93 -6.46 -22.68
CA ILE A 168 1.39 -7.81 -22.90
C ILE A 168 -0.13 -7.85 -22.63
N TYR A 169 -0.60 -7.05 -21.67
CA TYR A 169 -1.98 -7.04 -21.18
C TYR A 169 -2.58 -5.62 -21.14
N PRO A 170 -2.88 -5.03 -22.31
CA PRO A 170 -3.46 -3.69 -22.40
C PRO A 170 -4.88 -3.64 -21.82
N GLU A 171 -5.32 -2.42 -21.46
CA GLU A 171 -6.55 -2.11 -20.68
C GLU A 171 -7.87 -2.68 -21.25
N GLY A 172 -7.87 -3.21 -22.48
CA GLY A 172 -9.05 -3.81 -23.12
C GLY A 172 -9.34 -5.29 -22.83
N GLY A 173 -8.39 -6.07 -22.28
CA GLY A 173 -8.50 -7.54 -22.05
C GLY A 173 -8.63 -8.37 -23.34
N GLN A 174 -8.14 -9.62 -23.51
CA GLN A 174 -7.41 -10.61 -22.72
C GLN A 174 -6.46 -11.39 -23.67
N ARG A 175 -5.54 -12.22 -23.13
CA ARG A 175 -5.69 -13.69 -23.30
C ARG A 175 -5.35 -14.45 -22.02
N ASN A 176 -6.38 -15.05 -21.43
CA ASN A 176 -6.26 -16.34 -20.74
C ASN A 176 -6.15 -17.40 -21.83
N ILE A 177 -5.01 -18.10 -21.89
CA ILE A 177 -5.01 -19.45 -22.45
C ILE A 177 -4.17 -20.29 -21.50
N CYS A 178 -4.82 -21.29 -20.95
CA CYS A 178 -4.27 -22.33 -20.10
C CYS A 178 -3.02 -22.97 -20.71
#